data_AF-A0A8S1SGF8-F1
#
_entry.id   AF-A0A8S1SGF8-F1
#
_cell.length_a   1.000
_cell.length_b   1.000
_cell.length_c   1.000
_cell.angle_alpha   90.00
_cell.angle_beta   90.00
_cell.angle_gamma   90.00
#
_symmetry.space_group_name_H-M   'P 1'
#
loop_
_entity.id
_entity.type
_entity.pdbx_description
1 polymer ?
#
loop_
_entity_poly.entity_id
_entity_poly.type
_entity_poly.pdbx_seq_one_letter_code
_entity_poly.pdbx_strand_id
1 'polypeptide(L)'
;MLSSKNKYVGSDFSGYLEPKGIQGSLQQNDNLCQNLNLTEYSRSSKPEQEKQLKLKWQEIAQDWQKYQRDVKVIQLAEFGIPFSSRRFMWPLIVGNKHQITLELFEILSEQVQNIIIDGKYNYGRLNSIKLIEKDLGRTFDVPSLRNIFSSGGPLSGSLQSILETFCLYRPDIGYIQGMTYIASILLTYLDDYQTFIIFSSLITHPQLLPIYLLDTNLLQIIFLQFQKLIKINIPQTYQLLKSYNIDCSNFLLEWTITLYAKPLNPDIVGRIWDRMFFGGTNILWKTGIALLKLLSPKFKDLETTLHLLKQPQVNEEELLNEINLVDYPDNISEILYNVQL
;
A
#
# COMPACT_ATOMS: atom_id res chain seq x y z
N MET A 1 17.98 20.51 -29.18
CA MET A 1 18.30 19.06 -29.20
C MET A 1 18.98 18.68 -27.91
N LEU A 2 18.24 18.12 -26.96
CA LEU A 2 18.74 17.27 -25.87
C LEU A 2 17.50 16.53 -25.35
N SER A 3 17.25 15.36 -25.93
CA SER A 3 16.17 14.47 -25.52
C SER A 3 16.59 13.74 -24.24
N SER A 4 16.10 14.19 -23.08
CA SER A 4 16.04 13.34 -21.90
C SER A 4 14.88 12.36 -22.09
N LYS A 5 15.20 11.18 -22.62
CA LYS A 5 14.30 10.03 -22.63
C LYS A 5 13.98 9.67 -21.17
N ASN A 6 12.79 10.04 -20.69
CA ASN A 6 12.22 9.53 -19.44
C ASN A 6 11.99 8.02 -19.58
N LYS A 7 12.99 7.22 -19.20
CA LYS A 7 12.97 5.76 -19.16
C LYS A 7 12.38 5.22 -17.84
N TYR A 8 11.24 5.76 -17.39
CA TYR A 8 10.55 5.29 -16.18
C TYR A 8 9.24 4.59 -16.51
N VAL A 9 9.21 3.72 -17.51
CA VAL A 9 8.02 2.89 -17.75
C VAL A 9 8.42 1.49 -18.19
N GLY A 10 8.63 0.62 -17.19
CA GLY A 10 8.58 -0.82 -17.37
C GLY A 10 7.15 -1.28 -17.09
N SER A 11 6.62 -2.16 -17.95
CA SER A 11 5.30 -2.76 -17.80
C SER A 11 5.24 -3.59 -16.51
N ASP A 12 4.42 -3.17 -15.53
CA ASP A 12 4.33 -3.69 -14.15
C ASP A 12 3.65 -5.07 -14.02
N PHE A 13 3.61 -5.87 -15.09
CA PHE A 13 2.77 -7.08 -15.12
C PHE A 13 3.31 -8.22 -14.24
N SER A 14 4.57 -8.13 -13.82
CA SER A 14 5.14 -8.98 -12.78
C SER A 14 5.38 -8.09 -11.58
N GLY A 15 4.61 -8.26 -10.49
CA GLY A 15 4.65 -7.35 -9.33
C GLY A 15 6.02 -7.25 -8.65
N TYR A 16 6.11 -7.66 -7.38
CA TYR A 16 7.38 -7.55 -6.66
C TYR A 16 8.33 -8.74 -6.89
N LEU A 17 7.91 -9.73 -7.69
CA LEU A 17 8.61 -10.98 -7.96
C LEU A 17 9.96 -10.76 -8.69
N GLU A 18 11.09 -10.87 -7.97
CA GLU A 18 12.44 -10.79 -8.54
C GLU A 18 13.38 -11.97 -8.16
N PRO A 19 14.43 -12.24 -8.96
CA PRO A 19 15.11 -13.54 -9.01
C PRO A 19 16.12 -13.85 -7.89
N LYS A 20 16.21 -13.08 -6.81
CA LYS A 20 17.29 -13.26 -5.82
C LYS A 20 16.76 -13.57 -4.44
N GLY A 21 16.91 -14.85 -4.10
CA GLY A 21 16.53 -15.43 -2.82
C GLY A 21 17.24 -14.76 -1.66
N ILE A 22 16.44 -14.43 -0.65
CA ILE A 22 16.91 -14.15 0.69
C ILE A 22 16.58 -15.41 1.49
N GLN A 23 17.61 -16.14 1.91
CA GLN A 23 17.49 -17.13 2.97
C GLN A 23 17.39 -16.36 4.30
N GLY A 24 16.17 -16.01 4.70
CA GLY A 24 15.87 -15.51 6.04
C GLY A 24 15.43 -16.68 6.91
N SER A 25 16.14 -16.93 8.01
CA SER A 25 15.73 -17.91 9.02
C SER A 25 14.36 -17.52 9.59
N LEU A 26 13.37 -18.39 9.42
CA LEU A 26 12.05 -18.29 10.06
C LEU A 26 12.21 -18.46 11.58
N GLN A 27 12.48 -17.38 12.31
CA GLN A 27 12.31 -17.40 13.77
C GLN A 27 10.83 -17.17 14.09
N GLN A 28 10.23 -18.18 14.72
CA GLN A 28 8.85 -18.22 15.18
C GLN A 28 8.65 -17.20 16.31
N ASN A 29 8.02 -16.06 16.03
CA ASN A 29 7.44 -15.19 17.05
C ASN A 29 5.91 -15.36 17.05
N ASP A 30 5.40 -16.45 17.62
CA ASP A 30 3.97 -16.77 17.66
C ASP A 30 3.14 -15.91 18.65
N ASN A 31 3.78 -15.04 19.43
CA ASN A 31 3.14 -14.37 20.57
C ASN A 31 2.41 -13.04 20.25
N LEU A 32 2.60 -12.43 19.08
CA LEU A 32 1.92 -11.17 18.71
C LEU A 32 0.54 -11.40 18.05
N CYS A 33 0.36 -12.51 17.34
CA CYS A 33 -0.89 -12.81 16.63
C CYS A 33 -2.04 -13.24 17.56
N GLN A 34 -1.76 -13.64 18.80
CA GLN A 34 -2.78 -14.11 19.75
C GLN A 34 -3.46 -12.98 20.55
N ASN A 35 -2.88 -11.77 20.59
CA ASN A 35 -3.41 -10.64 21.37
C ASN A 35 -4.23 -9.63 20.57
N LEU A 36 -4.50 -9.92 19.30
CA LEU A 36 -5.35 -9.11 18.43
C LEU A 36 -6.68 -9.82 18.26
N ASN A 37 -7.71 -9.43 19.03
CA ASN A 37 -9.11 -9.76 18.77
C ASN A 37 -9.59 -9.10 17.45
N LEU A 38 -8.93 -9.39 16.34
CA LEU A 38 -9.33 -9.02 14.98
C LEU A 38 -10.02 -10.20 14.26
N THR A 39 -10.44 -11.22 15.01
CA THR A 39 -11.03 -12.46 14.47
C THR A 39 -12.54 -12.40 14.22
N GLU A 40 -13.23 -11.26 14.43
CA GLU A 40 -14.71 -11.25 14.36
C GLU A 40 -15.32 -10.96 12.97
N TYR A 41 -14.55 -10.87 11.89
CA TYR A 41 -15.12 -10.71 10.54
C TYR A 41 -14.66 -11.73 9.49
N SER A 42 -14.06 -12.85 9.91
CA SER A 42 -13.85 -14.02 9.04
C SER A 42 -15.17 -14.78 8.84
N ARG A 43 -16.15 -14.20 8.15
CA ARG A 43 -17.37 -14.93 7.74
C ARG A 43 -17.06 -15.84 6.56
N SER A 44 -17.26 -17.14 6.81
CA SER A 44 -17.72 -18.17 5.85
C SER A 44 -16.72 -19.13 5.17
N SER A 45 -15.49 -19.30 5.67
CA SER A 45 -14.74 -20.55 5.42
C SER A 45 -14.91 -21.52 6.60
N LYS A 46 -15.18 -22.80 6.34
CA LYS A 46 -15.15 -23.82 7.40
C LYS A 46 -13.76 -23.78 8.06
N PRO A 47 -13.62 -23.80 9.40
CA PRO A 47 -12.31 -23.71 10.08
C PRO A 47 -11.25 -24.67 9.54
N GLU A 48 -11.69 -25.83 9.05
CA GLU A 48 -10.88 -26.84 8.36
C GLU A 48 -10.20 -26.30 7.08
N GLN A 49 -10.92 -25.54 6.26
CA GLN A 49 -10.43 -24.99 5.00
C GLN A 49 -9.37 -23.90 5.26
N GLU A 50 -9.60 -23.04 6.25
CA GLU A 50 -8.63 -22.01 6.64
C GLU A 50 -7.33 -22.64 7.15
N LYS A 51 -7.44 -23.71 7.94
CA LYS A 51 -6.28 -24.49 8.40
C LYS A 51 -5.50 -25.10 7.23
N GLN A 52 -6.19 -25.70 6.26
CA GLN A 52 -5.56 -26.28 5.07
C GLN A 52 -4.88 -25.21 4.21
N LEU A 53 -5.52 -24.07 4.00
CA LEU A 53 -4.94 -22.92 3.30
C LEU A 53 -3.68 -22.42 4.00
N LYS A 54 -3.70 -22.29 5.32
CA LYS A 54 -2.52 -21.89 6.11
C LYS A 54 -1.36 -22.86 5.93
N LEU A 55 -1.61 -24.17 6.00
CA LEU A 55 -0.59 -25.20 5.78
C LEU A 55 -0.02 -25.12 4.36
N LYS A 56 -0.87 -24.86 3.36
CA LYS A 56 -0.42 -24.71 1.97
C LYS A 56 0.49 -23.50 1.78
N TRP A 57 0.14 -22.36 2.37
CA TRP A 57 1.00 -21.16 2.31
C TRP A 57 2.32 -21.34 3.08
N GLN A 58 2.32 -22.12 4.17
CA GLN A 58 3.57 -22.48 4.85
C GLN A 58 4.47 -23.36 3.97
N GLU A 59 3.91 -24.35 3.27
CA GLU A 59 4.65 -25.17 2.29
C GLU A 59 5.24 -24.30 1.17
N ILE A 60 4.45 -23.37 0.65
CA ILE A 60 4.90 -22.41 -0.39
C ILE A 60 6.06 -21.56 0.12
N ALA A 61 5.99 -21.08 1.36
CA ALA A 61 7.03 -20.25 1.97
C ALA A 61 8.36 -21.00 2.16
N GLN A 62 8.30 -22.29 2.50
CA GLN A 62 9.49 -23.12 2.72
C GLN A 62 10.33 -23.29 1.45
N ASP A 63 9.70 -23.35 0.28
CA ASP A 63 10.37 -23.48 -1.03
C ASP A 63 9.94 -22.34 -1.97
N TRP A 64 10.06 -21.11 -1.49
CA TRP A 64 9.62 -19.93 -2.22
C TRP A 64 10.30 -19.80 -3.59
N GLN A 65 11.57 -20.20 -3.71
CA GLN A 65 12.31 -20.12 -4.98
C GLN A 65 11.67 -20.96 -6.08
N LYS A 66 11.08 -22.11 -5.73
CA LYS A 66 10.31 -22.96 -6.65
C LYS A 66 8.96 -22.35 -6.97
N TYR A 67 8.26 -21.79 -5.98
CA TYR A 67 6.86 -21.38 -6.11
C TYR A 67 6.63 -19.94 -6.57
N GLN A 68 7.63 -19.06 -6.48
CA GLN A 68 7.52 -17.62 -6.81
C GLN A 68 6.99 -17.31 -8.22
N ARG A 69 7.08 -18.27 -9.16
CA ARG A 69 6.59 -18.12 -10.54
C ARG A 69 5.50 -19.15 -10.89
N ASP A 70 5.03 -19.91 -9.92
CA ASP A 70 3.96 -20.88 -10.14
C ASP A 70 2.63 -20.12 -10.34
N VAL A 71 2.06 -20.26 -11.54
CA VAL A 71 0.77 -19.65 -11.90
C VAL A 71 -0.32 -20.05 -10.91
N LYS A 72 -0.29 -21.27 -10.36
CA LYS A 72 -1.27 -21.71 -9.36
C LYS A 72 -1.14 -20.95 -8.05
N VAL A 73 0.07 -20.55 -7.67
CA VAL A 73 0.32 -19.75 -6.46
C VAL A 73 -0.12 -18.31 -6.68
N ILE A 74 0.14 -17.76 -7.87
CA ILE A 74 -0.36 -16.43 -8.26
C ILE A 74 -1.90 -16.42 -8.24
N GLN A 75 -2.55 -17.40 -8.85
CA GLN A 75 -4.01 -17.57 -8.82
C GLN A 75 -4.52 -17.75 -7.38
N LEU A 76 -3.82 -18.52 -6.54
CA LEU A 76 -4.17 -18.66 -5.13
C LEU A 76 -4.11 -17.31 -4.38
N ALA A 77 -3.12 -16.47 -4.70
CA ALA A 77 -2.99 -15.13 -4.15
C ALA A 77 -4.12 -14.17 -4.60
N GLU A 78 -4.77 -14.41 -5.75
CA GLU A 78 -5.94 -13.63 -6.16
C GLU A 78 -7.16 -13.90 -5.26
N PHE A 79 -7.27 -15.13 -4.74
CA PHE A 79 -8.17 -15.51 -3.64
C PHE A 79 -7.60 -15.13 -2.26
N GLY A 80 -6.47 -14.42 -2.23
CA GLY A 80 -5.78 -13.78 -1.12
C GLY A 80 -5.15 -14.70 -0.07
N ILE A 81 -4.26 -14.09 0.70
CA ILE A 81 -3.41 -14.79 1.66
C ILE A 81 -4.11 -14.76 3.03
N PRO A 82 -4.20 -15.90 3.75
CA PRO A 82 -4.73 -15.92 5.11
C PRO A 82 -4.01 -14.89 6.00
N PHE A 83 -4.74 -14.22 6.87
CA PHE A 83 -4.24 -13.15 7.74
C PHE A 83 -2.90 -13.53 8.42
N SER A 84 -2.86 -14.69 9.07
CA SER A 84 -1.66 -15.18 9.78
C SER A 84 -0.50 -15.61 8.87
N SER A 85 -0.74 -15.77 7.55
CA SER A 85 0.28 -16.17 6.59
C SER A 85 1.01 -14.99 5.94
N ARG A 86 0.42 -13.79 5.99
CA ARG A 86 1.03 -12.55 5.48
C ARG A 86 2.39 -12.26 6.12
N ARG A 87 2.53 -12.57 7.42
CA ARG A 87 3.76 -12.37 8.21
C ARG A 87 5.02 -12.98 7.60
N PHE A 88 4.88 -14.09 6.87
CA PHE A 88 6.01 -14.77 6.23
C PHE A 88 5.95 -14.68 4.70
N MET A 89 4.76 -14.52 4.12
CA MET A 89 4.63 -14.39 2.66
C MET A 89 5.01 -13.00 2.15
N TRP A 90 4.57 -11.91 2.78
CA TRP A 90 4.84 -10.56 2.29
C TRP A 90 6.34 -10.25 2.18
N PRO A 91 7.20 -10.59 3.18
CA PRO A 91 8.64 -10.44 3.05
C PRO A 91 9.24 -11.22 1.87
N LEU A 92 8.74 -12.43 1.61
CA LEU A 92 9.21 -13.28 0.51
C LEU A 92 8.84 -12.71 -0.86
N ILE A 93 7.62 -12.18 -1.00
CA ILE A 93 7.11 -11.65 -2.26
C ILE A 93 7.76 -10.29 -2.58
N VAL A 94 7.82 -9.40 -1.58
CA VAL A 94 8.38 -8.05 -1.75
C VAL A 94 9.91 -8.08 -1.86
N GLY A 95 10.55 -8.93 -1.05
CA GLY A 95 11.99 -9.03 -0.95
C GLY A 95 12.65 -7.78 -0.35
N ASN A 96 13.98 -7.71 -0.48
CA ASN A 96 14.80 -6.60 0.01
C ASN A 96 15.69 -6.08 -1.13
N LYS A 97 15.07 -5.47 -2.13
CA LYS A 97 15.77 -5.01 -3.36
C LYS A 97 16.87 -3.97 -3.06
N HIS A 98 16.66 -3.18 -2.01
CA HIS A 98 17.60 -2.17 -1.53
C HIS A 98 18.73 -2.74 -0.68
N GLN A 99 18.71 -4.04 -0.37
CA GLN A 99 19.72 -4.71 0.45
C GLN A 99 19.92 -4.02 1.82
N ILE A 100 18.83 -3.52 2.40
CA ILE A 100 18.83 -2.90 3.72
C ILE A 100 19.23 -3.99 4.73
N THR A 101 20.29 -3.77 5.49
CA THR A 101 20.72 -4.72 6.54
C THR A 101 20.09 -4.36 7.88
N LEU A 102 20.04 -5.32 8.80
CA LEU A 102 19.57 -5.08 10.18
C LEU A 102 20.46 -4.03 10.85
N GLU A 103 21.77 -4.14 10.67
CA GLU A 103 22.75 -3.17 11.17
C GLU A 103 22.47 -1.75 10.65
N LEU A 104 22.15 -1.59 9.36
CA LEU A 104 21.80 -0.28 8.82
C LEU A 104 20.53 0.28 9.47
N PHE A 105 19.50 -0.56 9.62
CA PHE A 105 18.25 -0.15 10.28
C PHE A 105 18.52 0.30 11.73
N GLU A 106 19.25 -0.48 12.52
CA GLU A 106 19.61 -0.17 13.91
C GLU A 106 20.41 1.14 14.02
N ILE A 107 21.44 1.31 13.17
CA ILE A 107 22.24 2.54 13.13
C ILE A 107 21.37 3.77 12.81
N LEU A 108 20.50 3.67 11.82
CA LEU A 108 19.64 4.78 11.43
C LEU A 108 18.59 5.10 12.50
N SER A 109 18.03 4.08 13.15
CA SER A 109 17.09 4.24 14.27
C SER A 109 17.74 4.94 15.46
N GLU A 110 18.99 4.61 15.79
CA GLU A 110 19.71 5.33 16.86
C GLU A 110 20.06 6.77 16.45
N GLN A 111 20.56 6.96 15.22
CA GLN A 111 20.96 8.27 14.72
C GLN A 111 19.79 9.25 14.64
N VAL A 112 18.60 8.80 14.23
CA VAL A 112 17.45 9.69 14.12
C VAL A 112 17.00 10.19 15.50
N GLN A 113 17.07 9.37 16.55
CA GLN A 113 16.76 9.81 17.92
C GLN A 113 17.71 10.93 18.37
N ASN A 114 19.02 10.78 18.10
CA ASN A 114 20.00 11.82 18.40
C ASN A 114 19.71 13.12 17.64
N ILE A 115 19.33 13.03 16.35
CA ILE A 115 18.97 14.21 15.54
C ILE A 115 17.73 14.92 16.08
N ILE A 116 16.73 14.15 16.53
CA ILE A 116 15.49 14.67 17.10
C ILE A 116 15.79 15.45 18.40
N ILE A 117 16.61 14.86 19.29
CA ILE A 117 17.06 15.48 20.55
C ILE A 117 17.84 16.78 20.28
N ASP A 118 18.79 16.73 19.34
CA ASP A 118 19.61 17.88 18.96
C ASP A 118 18.83 18.96 18.19
N GLY A 119 17.65 18.62 17.65
CA GLY A 119 16.83 19.51 16.84
C GLY A 119 17.42 19.85 15.45
N LYS A 120 18.37 19.06 14.94
CA LYS A 120 19.16 19.36 13.73
C LYS A 120 18.58 18.77 12.44
N TYR A 121 17.43 19.26 11.99
CA TYR A 121 16.70 18.74 10.83
C TYR A 121 17.19 19.26 9.45
N ASN A 122 18.50 19.47 9.27
CA ASN A 122 19.04 20.32 8.20
C ASN A 122 19.15 19.66 6.80
N TYR A 123 18.64 18.45 6.62
CA TYR A 123 18.82 17.67 5.39
C TYR A 123 17.50 17.40 4.69
N GLY A 124 17.39 17.81 3.42
CA GLY A 124 16.21 17.57 2.59
C GLY A 124 14.90 17.95 3.28
N ARG A 125 13.98 17.00 3.36
CA ARG A 125 12.67 17.09 4.00
C ARG A 125 12.66 16.50 5.41
N LEU A 126 13.79 16.24 6.06
CA LEU A 126 13.85 15.57 7.37
C LEU A 126 13.03 16.26 8.46
N ASN A 127 12.86 17.59 8.39
CA ASN A 127 12.02 18.36 9.32
C ASN A 127 10.52 17.93 9.31
N SER A 128 10.08 17.19 8.29
CA SER A 128 8.76 16.58 8.23
C SER A 128 8.50 15.51 9.30
N ILE A 129 9.55 14.98 9.97
CA ILE A 129 9.41 14.09 11.14
C ILE A 129 8.41 14.65 12.18
N LYS A 130 8.38 15.97 12.36
CA LYS A 130 7.47 16.66 13.29
C LYS A 130 5.98 16.47 12.97
N LEU A 131 5.65 15.97 11.78
CA LEU A 131 4.28 15.65 11.38
C LEU A 131 3.85 14.26 11.86
N ILE A 132 4.79 13.36 12.19
CA ILE A 132 4.52 11.98 12.61
C ILE A 132 3.63 11.96 13.85
N GLU A 133 3.99 12.69 14.91
CA GLU A 133 3.21 12.75 16.15
C GLU A 133 1.77 13.21 15.91
N LYS A 134 1.58 14.21 15.05
CA LYS A 134 0.25 14.72 14.68
C LYS A 134 -0.56 13.65 13.93
N ASP A 135 0.09 12.89 13.05
CA ASP A 135 -0.57 11.85 12.28
C ASP A 135 -0.94 10.64 13.15
N LEU A 136 -0.04 10.23 14.05
CA LEU A 136 -0.31 9.17 15.04
C LEU A 136 -1.53 9.50 15.90
N GLY A 137 -1.70 10.76 16.29
CA GLY A 137 -2.85 11.20 17.10
C GLY A 137 -4.21 11.13 16.41
N ARG A 138 -4.27 11.00 15.07
CA ARG A 138 -5.51 11.09 14.28
C ARG A 138 -5.72 9.94 13.26
N THR A 139 -4.81 8.97 13.20
CA THR A 139 -4.83 7.91 12.17
C THR A 139 -5.76 6.74 12.54
N PHE A 140 -5.88 6.44 13.84
CA PHE A 140 -6.60 5.26 14.31
C PHE A 140 -7.94 5.64 14.93
N ASP A 141 -8.93 5.90 14.07
CA ASP A 141 -10.31 6.16 14.52
C ASP A 141 -11.03 4.86 14.96
N VAL A 142 -10.56 3.70 14.49
CA VAL A 142 -11.07 2.38 14.90
C VAL A 142 -10.49 2.02 16.29
N PRO A 143 -11.32 1.75 17.32
CA PRO A 143 -10.85 1.53 18.69
C PRO A 143 -9.81 0.42 18.85
N SER A 144 -9.93 -0.69 18.09
CA SER A 144 -8.98 -1.80 18.15
C SER A 144 -7.58 -1.39 17.73
N LEU A 145 -7.44 -0.72 16.57
CA LEU A 145 -6.16 -0.19 16.10
C LEU A 145 -5.66 0.96 16.98
N ARG A 146 -6.58 1.78 17.50
CA ARG A 146 -6.24 2.89 18.39
C ARG A 146 -5.50 2.40 19.63
N ASN A 147 -5.99 1.34 20.27
CA ASN A 147 -5.36 0.77 21.46
C ASN A 147 -3.96 0.18 21.21
N ILE A 148 -3.67 -0.22 19.97
CA ILE A 148 -2.40 -0.85 19.59
C ILE A 148 -1.35 0.20 19.23
N PHE A 149 -1.73 1.20 18.45
CA PHE A 149 -0.81 2.11 17.79
C PHE A 149 -0.84 3.56 18.32
N SER A 150 -1.85 3.95 19.08
CA SER A 150 -1.88 5.28 19.71
C SER A 150 -0.94 5.34 20.92
N SER A 151 -0.67 6.55 21.42
CA SER A 151 0.22 6.77 22.57
C SER A 151 -0.09 5.83 23.74
N GLY A 152 0.94 5.12 24.22
CA GLY A 152 0.84 4.11 25.27
C GLY A 152 0.46 2.70 24.80
N GLY A 153 0.10 2.54 23.52
CA GLY A 153 -0.17 1.24 22.89
C GLY A 153 1.12 0.44 22.63
N PRO A 154 1.05 -0.91 22.59
CA PRO A 154 2.21 -1.80 22.49
C PRO A 154 3.08 -1.59 21.25
N LEU A 155 2.51 -1.11 20.13
CA LEU A 155 3.24 -0.89 18.88
C LEU A 155 3.45 0.59 18.53
N SER A 156 3.05 1.50 19.42
CA SER A 156 3.17 2.94 19.18
C SER A 156 4.62 3.41 18.99
N GLY A 157 5.52 2.95 19.87
CA GLY A 157 6.95 3.26 19.78
C GLY A 157 7.62 2.68 18.53
N SER A 158 7.32 1.42 18.19
CA SER A 158 7.81 0.78 16.96
C SER A 158 7.33 1.52 15.71
N LEU A 159 6.04 1.88 15.65
CA LEU A 159 5.48 2.64 14.52
C LEU A 159 6.16 4.00 14.36
N GLN A 160 6.34 4.74 15.45
CA GLN A 160 7.05 6.02 15.43
C GLN A 160 8.50 5.84 14.97
N SER A 161 9.23 4.89 15.56
CA SER A 161 10.63 4.61 15.24
C SER A 161 10.83 4.26 13.76
N ILE A 162 9.98 3.41 13.18
CA ILE A 162 10.06 3.03 11.76
C ILE A 162 9.89 4.24 10.84
N LEU A 163 8.90 5.09 11.13
CA LEU A 163 8.61 6.29 10.31
C LEU A 163 9.73 7.32 10.42
N GLU A 164 10.26 7.55 11.62
CA GLU A 164 11.40 8.45 11.86
C GLU A 164 12.65 7.94 11.16
N THR A 165 12.95 6.65 11.32
CA THR A 165 14.09 5.98 10.67
C THR A 165 14.00 6.11 9.15
N PHE A 166 12.80 5.96 8.58
CA PHE A 166 12.59 6.14 7.14
C PHE A 166 12.88 7.57 6.68
N CYS A 167 12.51 8.58 7.47
CA CYS A 167 12.80 9.97 7.14
C CYS A 167 14.30 10.25 7.06
N LEU A 168 15.10 9.59 7.89
CA LEU A 168 16.56 9.67 7.82
C LEU A 168 17.14 8.83 6.69
N TYR A 169 16.54 7.67 6.38
CA TYR A 169 16.93 6.81 5.26
C TYR A 169 16.68 7.47 3.89
N ARG A 170 15.53 8.16 3.74
CA ARG A 170 15.12 8.88 2.53
C ARG A 170 14.74 10.32 2.83
N PRO A 171 15.71 11.19 3.17
CA PRO A 171 15.44 12.58 3.51
C PRO A 171 14.95 13.39 2.31
N ASP A 172 15.14 12.92 1.08
CA ASP A 172 14.56 13.51 -0.12
C ASP A 172 13.03 13.37 -0.17
N ILE A 173 12.49 12.30 0.41
CA ILE A 173 11.04 12.07 0.57
C ILE A 173 10.57 12.66 1.90
N GLY A 174 11.25 12.31 3.00
CA GLY A 174 10.84 12.61 4.36
C GLY A 174 9.56 11.87 4.75
N TYR A 175 8.82 12.43 5.72
CA TYR A 175 7.50 12.00 6.10
C TYR A 175 6.43 12.69 5.27
N ILE A 176 5.46 11.91 4.80
CA ILE A 176 4.24 12.45 4.20
C ILE A 176 3.03 11.96 4.97
N GLN A 177 2.12 12.90 5.24
CA GLN A 177 0.86 12.63 5.92
C GLN A 177 0.10 11.50 5.21
N GLY A 178 -0.24 10.46 5.97
CA GLY A 178 -0.82 9.22 5.46
C GLY A 178 0.12 8.01 5.53
N MET A 179 1.44 8.21 5.63
CA MET A 179 2.41 7.10 5.74
C MET A 179 2.19 6.24 6.99
N THR A 180 1.69 6.81 8.09
CA THR A 180 1.31 6.06 9.30
C THR A 180 0.32 4.92 9.01
N TYR A 181 -0.61 5.10 8.07
CA TYR A 181 -1.56 4.05 7.71
C TYR A 181 -0.85 2.85 7.07
N ILE A 182 0.13 3.10 6.20
CA ILE A 182 0.88 2.02 5.53
C ILE A 182 1.73 1.27 6.55
N ALA A 183 2.52 2.01 7.34
CA ALA A 183 3.42 1.40 8.33
C ALA A 183 2.67 0.60 9.39
N SER A 184 1.51 1.08 9.86
CA SER A 184 0.70 0.36 10.86
C SER A 184 0.06 -0.92 10.34
N ILE A 185 -0.42 -0.95 9.09
CA ILE A 185 -0.91 -2.19 8.49
C ILE A 185 0.23 -3.21 8.41
N LEU A 186 1.41 -2.82 7.95
CA LEU A 186 2.57 -3.72 7.89
C LEU A 186 2.96 -4.24 9.28
N LEU A 187 3.04 -3.35 10.27
CA LEU A 187 3.43 -3.68 11.65
C LEU A 187 2.40 -4.56 12.38
N THR A 188 1.18 -4.67 11.86
CA THR A 188 0.18 -5.64 12.34
C THR A 188 0.62 -7.08 12.08
N TYR A 189 1.43 -7.32 11.04
CA TYR A 189 1.84 -8.66 10.61
C TYR A 189 3.33 -8.94 10.80
N LEU A 190 4.15 -7.91 10.91
CA LEU A 190 5.61 -7.99 10.78
C LEU A 190 6.31 -7.38 11.98
N ASP A 191 7.57 -7.78 12.20
CA ASP A 191 8.46 -7.07 13.13
C ASP A 191 8.94 -5.74 12.54
N ASP A 192 9.61 -4.93 13.37
CA ASP A 192 10.05 -3.58 13.02
C ASP A 192 10.97 -3.56 11.79
N TYR A 193 11.91 -4.49 11.72
CA TYR A 193 12.91 -4.55 10.64
C TYR A 193 12.28 -4.97 9.32
N GLN A 194 11.45 -6.03 9.31
CA GLN A 194 10.71 -6.44 8.12
C GLN A 194 9.72 -5.37 7.67
N THR A 195 9.04 -4.72 8.62
CA THR A 195 8.17 -3.57 8.32
C THR A 195 8.96 -2.46 7.64
N PHE A 196 10.12 -2.10 8.16
CA PHE A 196 10.97 -1.06 7.58
C PHE A 196 11.41 -1.40 6.14
N ILE A 197 11.81 -2.64 5.87
CA ILE A 197 12.19 -3.09 4.52
C ILE A 197 11.03 -2.97 3.55
N ILE A 198 9.87 -3.54 3.90
CA ILE A 198 8.72 -3.55 3.00
C ILE A 198 8.19 -2.14 2.82
N PHE A 199 8.04 -1.37 3.89
CA PHE A 199 7.63 0.04 3.84
C PHE A 199 8.55 0.83 2.90
N SER A 200 9.87 0.73 3.10
CA SER A 200 10.84 1.40 2.25
C SER A 200 10.70 0.97 0.79
N SER A 201 10.48 -0.32 0.52
CA SER A 201 10.31 -0.85 -0.84
C SER A 201 9.04 -0.31 -1.51
N LEU A 202 7.93 -0.15 -0.78
CA LEU A 202 6.68 0.42 -1.30
C LEU A 202 6.83 1.91 -1.63
N ILE A 203 7.30 2.70 -0.66
CA ILE A 203 7.39 4.16 -0.83
C ILE A 203 8.38 4.55 -1.94
N THR A 204 9.41 3.73 -2.12
CA THR A 204 10.46 3.97 -3.13
C THR A 204 10.24 3.21 -4.43
N HIS A 205 9.12 2.49 -4.57
CA HIS A 205 8.78 1.77 -5.79
C HIS A 205 8.71 2.76 -6.97
N PRO A 206 9.37 2.50 -8.12
CA PRO A 206 9.47 3.49 -9.20
C PRO A 206 8.15 4.06 -9.70
N GLN A 207 7.08 3.25 -9.68
CA GLN A 207 5.74 3.68 -10.12
C GLN A 207 4.97 4.48 -9.06
N LEU A 208 5.31 4.32 -7.79
CA LEU A 208 4.66 5.01 -6.66
C LEU A 208 5.46 6.24 -6.23
N LEU A 209 6.77 6.24 -6.45
CA LEU A 209 7.70 7.31 -6.07
C LEU A 209 7.24 8.71 -6.51
N PRO A 210 6.65 8.94 -7.71
CA PRO A 210 6.14 10.25 -8.08
C PRO A 210 5.08 10.81 -7.10
N ILE A 211 4.25 9.94 -6.51
CA ILE A 211 3.25 10.32 -5.51
C ILE A 211 3.93 10.82 -4.24
N TYR A 212 5.01 10.15 -3.82
CA TYR A 212 5.73 10.47 -2.59
C TYR A 212 6.76 11.61 -2.75
N LEU A 213 7.20 11.90 -3.97
CA LEU A 213 7.97 13.13 -4.21
C LEU A 213 7.09 14.38 -4.15
N LEU A 214 5.76 14.23 -4.26
CA LEU A 214 4.79 15.32 -4.35
C LEU A 214 5.10 16.27 -5.51
N ASP A 215 5.65 15.74 -6.59
CA ASP A 215 5.90 16.51 -7.82
C ASP A 215 4.56 16.82 -8.49
N THR A 216 4.19 18.10 -8.53
CA THR A 216 2.88 18.52 -9.03
C THR A 216 2.68 18.18 -10.50
N ASN A 217 3.73 18.18 -11.32
CA ASN A 217 3.63 17.86 -12.74
C ASN A 217 3.37 16.36 -12.93
N LEU A 218 4.11 15.52 -12.21
CA LEU A 218 3.90 14.06 -12.26
C LEU A 218 2.55 13.66 -11.68
N LEU A 219 2.10 14.32 -10.61
CA LEU A 219 0.77 14.12 -10.04
C LEU A 219 -0.35 14.49 -11.02
N GLN A 220 -0.23 15.62 -11.72
CA GLN A 220 -1.19 16.00 -12.77
C GLN A 220 -1.24 14.97 -13.89
N ILE A 221 -0.07 14.46 -14.30
CA ILE A 221 -0.01 13.35 -15.27
C ILE A 221 -0.79 12.16 -14.72
N ILE A 222 -0.51 11.69 -13.49
CA ILE A 222 -1.21 10.59 -12.80
C ILE A 222 -2.74 10.79 -12.81
N PHE A 223 -3.22 11.98 -12.45
CA PHE A 223 -4.66 12.29 -12.44
C PHE A 223 -5.27 12.19 -13.83
N LEU A 224 -4.59 12.67 -14.87
CA LEU A 224 -5.05 12.55 -16.25
C LEU A 224 -5.05 11.09 -16.74
N GLN A 225 -4.07 10.26 -16.32
CA GLN A 225 -4.06 8.82 -16.64
C GLN A 225 -5.28 8.13 -16.07
N PHE A 226 -5.54 8.39 -14.79
CA PHE A 226 -6.65 7.80 -14.09
C PHE A 226 -7.99 8.28 -14.66
N GLN A 227 -8.10 9.57 -15.03
CA GLN A 227 -9.28 10.09 -15.72
C GLN A 227 -9.57 9.35 -17.05
N LYS A 228 -8.53 9.01 -17.82
CA LYS A 228 -8.68 8.20 -19.04
C LYS A 228 -9.16 6.78 -18.71
N LEU A 229 -8.63 6.15 -17.66
CA LEU A 229 -9.10 4.85 -17.20
C LEU A 229 -10.58 4.85 -16.81
N ILE A 230 -11.05 5.90 -16.13
CA ILE A 230 -12.48 6.10 -15.82
C ILE A 230 -13.28 6.16 -17.12
N LYS A 231 -12.83 6.94 -18.11
CA LYS A 231 -13.53 7.08 -19.40
C LYS A 231 -13.62 5.75 -20.17
N ILE A 232 -12.58 4.92 -20.11
CA ILE A 232 -12.55 3.60 -20.79
C ILE A 232 -13.50 2.62 -20.10
N ASN A 233 -13.41 2.50 -18.77
CA ASN A 233 -14.10 1.44 -18.02
C ASN A 233 -15.53 1.82 -17.59
N ILE A 234 -15.75 3.08 -17.22
CA ILE A 234 -17.00 3.58 -16.63
C ILE A 234 -17.37 4.98 -17.19
N PRO A 235 -17.61 5.11 -18.52
CA PRO A 235 -17.83 6.39 -19.18
C PRO A 235 -19.02 7.20 -18.63
N GLN A 236 -20.05 6.53 -18.13
CA GLN A 236 -21.20 7.19 -17.49
C GLN A 236 -20.78 7.87 -16.18
N THR A 237 -20.00 7.18 -15.34
CA THR A 237 -19.43 7.75 -14.11
C THR A 237 -18.48 8.91 -14.41
N TYR A 238 -17.70 8.83 -15.49
CA TYR A 238 -16.87 9.95 -15.95
C TYR A 238 -17.70 11.20 -16.23
N GLN A 239 -18.81 11.07 -16.98
CA GLN A 239 -19.71 12.20 -17.27
C GLN A 239 -20.36 12.74 -15.99
N LEU A 240 -20.76 11.85 -15.08
CA LEU A 240 -21.39 12.22 -13.81
C LEU A 240 -20.44 13.04 -12.92
N LEU A 241 -19.20 12.60 -12.74
CA LEU A 241 -18.18 13.35 -11.99
C LEU A 241 -17.93 14.73 -12.61
N LYS A 242 -17.85 14.82 -13.94
CA LYS A 242 -17.73 16.11 -14.64
C LYS A 242 -18.94 17.02 -14.44
N SER A 243 -20.16 16.47 -14.41
CA SER A 243 -21.38 17.25 -14.16
C SER A 243 -21.41 17.86 -12.74
N TYR A 244 -20.76 17.21 -11.78
CA TYR A 244 -20.60 17.72 -10.41
C TYR A 244 -19.33 18.55 -10.22
N ASN A 245 -18.54 18.79 -11.27
CA ASN A 245 -17.26 19.49 -11.19
C ASN A 245 -16.27 18.81 -10.21
N ILE A 246 -16.24 17.48 -10.23
CA ILE A 246 -15.30 16.65 -9.47
C ILE A 246 -14.18 16.17 -10.40
N ASP A 247 -12.95 16.48 -10.04
CA ASP A 247 -11.74 16.01 -10.72
C ASP A 247 -11.05 14.89 -9.92
N CYS A 248 -10.20 14.12 -10.60
CA CYS A 248 -9.51 12.99 -9.98
C CYS A 248 -8.60 13.43 -8.82
N SER A 249 -8.07 14.66 -8.87
CA SER A 249 -7.26 15.24 -7.79
C SER A 249 -8.02 15.38 -6.46
N ASN A 250 -9.36 15.42 -6.47
CA ASN A 250 -10.16 15.57 -5.26
C ASN A 250 -10.14 14.33 -4.35
N PHE A 251 -9.80 13.15 -4.88
CA PHE A 251 -9.89 11.89 -4.14
C PHE A 251 -8.69 10.95 -4.39
N LEU A 252 -8.11 10.94 -5.60
CA LEU A 252 -7.14 9.92 -5.98
C LEU A 252 -5.85 10.00 -5.17
N LEU A 253 -5.35 11.20 -4.88
CA LEU A 253 -4.11 11.35 -4.11
C LEU A 253 -4.23 10.73 -2.73
N GLU A 254 -5.36 10.94 -2.04
CA GLU A 254 -5.59 10.37 -0.70
C GLU A 254 -5.66 8.84 -0.75
N TRP A 255 -6.34 8.30 -1.77
CA TRP A 255 -6.42 6.87 -1.99
C TRP A 255 -5.03 6.26 -2.24
N THR A 256 -4.24 6.84 -3.14
CA THR A 256 -2.98 6.23 -3.56
C THR A 256 -1.83 6.50 -2.61
N ILE A 257 -1.76 7.66 -1.96
CA ILE A 257 -0.66 7.98 -1.02
C ILE A 257 -0.68 7.09 0.22
N THR A 258 -1.86 6.60 0.59
CA THR A 258 -2.06 5.65 1.68
C THR A 258 -2.18 4.21 1.20
N LEU A 259 -2.04 3.94 -0.11
CA LEU A 259 -2.28 2.62 -0.70
C LEU A 259 -3.63 2.02 -0.26
N TYR A 260 -4.66 2.87 -0.23
CA TYR A 260 -6.04 2.62 0.24
C TYR A 260 -6.21 2.32 1.72
N ALA A 261 -5.13 2.36 2.52
CA ALA A 261 -5.16 2.06 3.95
C ALA A 261 -6.00 3.02 4.79
N LYS A 262 -6.18 4.27 4.33
CA LYS A 262 -7.05 5.25 4.99
C LYS A 262 -8.53 5.10 4.62
N PRO A 263 -8.93 5.05 3.33
CA PRO A 263 -10.35 5.00 2.97
C PRO A 263 -11.01 3.63 3.17
N LEU A 264 -10.25 2.53 3.22
CA LEU A 264 -10.79 1.17 3.30
C LEU A 264 -10.45 0.47 4.62
N ASN A 265 -11.24 -0.54 4.96
CA ASN A 265 -10.97 -1.41 6.09
C ASN A 265 -9.64 -2.18 5.89
N PRO A 266 -8.77 -2.29 6.93
CA PRO A 266 -7.53 -3.05 6.88
C PRO A 266 -7.61 -4.46 6.29
N ASP A 267 -8.72 -5.18 6.48
CA ASP A 267 -8.91 -6.52 5.93
C ASP A 267 -8.94 -6.49 4.40
N ILE A 268 -9.73 -5.57 3.84
CA ILE A 268 -9.80 -5.31 2.39
C ILE A 268 -8.44 -4.85 1.86
N VAL A 269 -7.77 -3.96 2.61
CA VAL A 269 -6.45 -3.44 2.23
C VAL A 269 -5.43 -4.56 2.13
N GLY A 270 -5.42 -5.49 3.10
CA GLY A 270 -4.57 -6.66 3.05
C GLY A 270 -4.78 -7.49 1.79
N ARG A 271 -6.02 -7.64 1.31
CA ARG A 271 -6.36 -8.40 0.10
C ARG A 271 -5.95 -7.66 -1.18
N ILE A 272 -6.09 -6.34 -1.20
CA ILE A 272 -5.58 -5.49 -2.28
C ILE A 272 -4.06 -5.60 -2.35
N TRP A 273 -3.38 -5.58 -1.20
CA TRP A 273 -1.92 -5.68 -1.13
C TRP A 273 -1.41 -7.07 -1.49
N ASP A 274 -2.11 -8.15 -1.10
CA ASP A 274 -1.82 -9.51 -1.56
C ASP A 274 -1.77 -9.54 -3.11
N ARG A 275 -2.80 -8.97 -3.76
CA ARG A 275 -2.86 -8.87 -5.24
C ARG A 275 -1.81 -7.95 -5.81
N MET A 276 -1.54 -6.81 -5.18
CA MET A 276 -0.53 -5.85 -5.64
C MET A 276 0.88 -6.44 -5.57
N PHE A 277 1.21 -7.20 -4.53
CA PHE A 277 2.54 -7.77 -4.36
C PHE A 277 2.84 -8.81 -5.45
N PHE A 278 1.84 -9.57 -5.91
CA PHE A 278 2.00 -10.51 -7.02
C PHE A 278 1.81 -9.89 -8.41
N GLY A 279 0.75 -9.09 -8.57
CA GLY A 279 0.25 -8.63 -9.86
C GLY A 279 0.67 -7.22 -10.28
N GLY A 280 1.36 -6.49 -9.40
CA GLY A 280 1.88 -5.15 -9.67
C GLY A 280 1.02 -4.02 -9.10
N THR A 281 1.54 -2.80 -9.19
CA THR A 281 0.89 -1.57 -8.70
C THR A 281 -0.31 -1.15 -9.54
N ASN A 282 -0.50 -1.74 -10.74
CA ASN A 282 -1.72 -1.56 -11.53
C ASN A 282 -3.01 -1.92 -10.76
N ILE A 283 -2.92 -2.84 -9.80
CA ILE A 283 -4.00 -3.21 -8.90
C ILE A 283 -4.55 -2.00 -8.13
N LEU A 284 -3.71 -1.02 -7.78
CA LEU A 284 -4.16 0.21 -7.12
C LEU A 284 -5.09 1.01 -8.04
N TRP A 285 -4.73 1.16 -9.32
CA TRP A 285 -5.58 1.86 -10.29
C TRP A 285 -6.87 1.10 -10.55
N LYS A 286 -6.81 -0.22 -10.73
CA LYS A 286 -8.00 -1.07 -10.86
C LYS A 286 -8.92 -0.95 -9.66
N THR A 287 -8.36 -0.88 -8.44
CA THR A 287 -9.10 -0.65 -7.20
C THR A 287 -9.84 0.67 -7.24
N GLY A 288 -9.20 1.76 -7.66
CA GLY A 288 -9.87 3.06 -7.82
C GLY A 288 -11.04 3.03 -8.79
N ILE A 289 -10.91 2.36 -9.94
CA ILE A 289 -11.99 2.22 -10.92
C ILE A 289 -13.15 1.38 -10.37
N ALA A 290 -12.84 0.23 -9.75
CA ALA A 290 -13.83 -0.64 -9.13
C ALA A 290 -14.61 0.09 -8.02
N LEU A 291 -13.92 0.86 -7.16
CA LEU A 291 -14.56 1.70 -6.15
C LEU A 291 -15.51 2.72 -6.77
N LEU A 292 -15.06 3.47 -7.79
CA LEU A 292 -15.92 4.43 -8.46
C LEU A 292 -17.16 3.78 -9.08
N LYS A 293 -17.01 2.60 -9.69
CA LYS A 293 -18.13 1.85 -10.27
C LYS A 293 -19.17 1.48 -9.20
N LEU A 294 -18.72 0.93 -8.07
CA LEU A 294 -19.60 0.51 -6.97
C LEU A 294 -20.26 1.70 -6.25
N LEU A 295 -19.58 2.84 -6.17
CA LEU A 295 -20.10 4.03 -5.49
C LEU A 295 -21.00 4.88 -6.39
N SER A 296 -20.78 4.88 -7.71
CA SER A 296 -21.49 5.78 -8.63
C SER A 296 -23.02 5.72 -8.59
N PRO A 297 -23.68 4.56 -8.35
CA PRO A 297 -25.14 4.53 -8.20
C PRO A 297 -25.66 5.34 -7.00
N LYS A 298 -24.78 5.68 -6.04
CA LYS A 298 -25.11 6.46 -4.83
C LYS A 298 -24.79 7.95 -4.98
N PHE A 299 -24.14 8.38 -6.07
CA PHE A 299 -23.81 9.78 -6.30
C PHE A 299 -25.07 10.60 -6.60
N LYS A 300 -25.19 11.78 -5.98
CA LYS A 300 -26.38 12.65 -6.09
C LYS A 300 -26.04 14.10 -6.42
N ASP A 301 -24.99 14.61 -5.79
CA ASP A 301 -24.49 15.98 -5.92
C ASP A 301 -23.00 16.03 -5.54
N LEU A 302 -22.39 17.22 -5.66
CA LEU A 302 -20.98 17.43 -5.35
C LEU A 302 -20.61 17.05 -3.92
N GLU A 303 -21.37 17.51 -2.92
CA GLU A 303 -21.03 17.35 -1.51
C GLU A 303 -21.17 15.90 -1.07
N THR A 304 -22.30 15.27 -1.39
CA THR A 304 -22.56 13.86 -1.07
C THR A 304 -21.58 12.92 -1.77
N THR A 305 -21.23 13.21 -3.02
CA THR A 305 -20.25 12.42 -3.78
C THR A 305 -18.86 12.54 -3.17
N LEU A 306 -18.39 13.75 -2.84
CA LEU A 306 -17.09 13.93 -2.18
C LEU A 306 -17.02 13.26 -0.82
N HIS A 307 -18.12 13.27 -0.05
CA HIS A 307 -18.18 12.54 1.22
C HIS A 307 -18.06 11.02 1.02
N LEU A 308 -18.81 10.45 0.07
CA LEU A 308 -18.73 9.01 -0.27
C LEU A 308 -17.34 8.60 -0.77
N LEU A 309 -16.65 9.47 -1.53
CA LEU A 309 -15.30 9.20 -2.02
C LEU A 309 -14.25 9.22 -0.89
N LYS A 310 -14.46 10.02 0.16
CA LYS A 310 -13.58 10.06 1.34
C LYS A 310 -13.76 8.85 2.25
N GLN A 311 -14.98 8.33 2.36
CA GLN A 311 -15.33 7.21 3.24
C GLN A 311 -16.17 6.17 2.50
N PRO A 312 -15.57 5.45 1.54
CA PRO A 312 -16.29 4.49 0.71
C PRO A 312 -16.80 3.31 1.54
N GLN A 313 -18.10 3.05 1.45
CA GLN A 313 -18.77 1.89 2.06
C GLN A 313 -19.07 0.86 0.97
N VAL A 314 -18.24 -0.18 0.89
CA VAL A 314 -18.28 -1.23 -0.13
C VAL A 314 -18.13 -2.62 0.49
N ASN A 315 -18.75 -3.61 -0.13
CA ASN A 315 -18.55 -5.00 0.22
C ASN A 315 -17.19 -5.49 -0.33
N GLU A 316 -16.46 -6.29 0.45
CA GLU A 316 -15.14 -6.81 0.06
C GLU A 316 -15.21 -7.67 -1.20
N GLU A 317 -16.10 -8.67 -1.25
CA GLU A 317 -16.19 -9.61 -2.37
C GLU A 317 -16.59 -8.89 -3.65
N GLU A 318 -17.55 -7.97 -3.57
CA GLU A 318 -17.96 -7.13 -4.71
C GLU A 318 -16.79 -6.31 -5.23
N LEU A 319 -16.04 -5.64 -4.35
CA LEU A 319 -14.87 -4.85 -4.74
C LEU A 319 -13.80 -5.72 -5.40
N LEU A 320 -13.46 -6.84 -4.79
CA LEU A 320 -12.45 -7.76 -5.31
C LEU A 320 -12.85 -8.36 -6.66
N ASN A 321 -14.14 -8.66 -6.87
CA ASN A 321 -14.65 -9.13 -8.17
C ASN A 321 -14.57 -8.01 -9.22
N GLU A 322 -14.97 -6.79 -8.87
CA GLU A 322 -14.93 -5.66 -9.80
C GLU A 322 -13.51 -5.29 -10.20
N ILE A 323 -12.52 -5.38 -9.29
CA ILE A 323 -11.09 -5.18 -9.61
C ILE A 323 -10.64 -6.08 -10.77
N ASN A 324 -11.09 -7.33 -10.81
CA ASN A 324 -10.70 -8.29 -11.83
C ASN A 324 -11.30 -7.97 -13.21
N LEU A 325 -12.43 -7.26 -13.24
CA LEU A 325 -13.14 -6.88 -14.46
C LEU A 325 -12.62 -5.57 -15.08
N VAL A 326 -11.80 -4.81 -14.37
CA VAL A 326 -11.24 -3.55 -14.87
C VAL A 326 -10.22 -3.82 -15.98
N ASP A 327 -10.50 -3.25 -17.15
CA ASP A 327 -9.58 -3.17 -18.26
C ASP A 327 -8.46 -2.17 -17.94
N TYR A 328 -7.23 -2.66 -17.99
CA TYR A 328 -6.02 -1.87 -17.78
C TYR A 328 -5.07 -2.16 -18.94
N PRO A 329 -5.13 -1.35 -20.01
CA PRO A 329 -4.39 -1.62 -21.24
C PRO A 329 -2.88 -1.65 -21.03
N ASP A 330 -2.19 -2.60 -21.64
CA ASP A 330 -0.72 -2.73 -21.56
C ASP A 330 0.01 -1.50 -22.10
N ASN A 331 -0.60 -0.85 -23.09
CA ASN A 331 -0.11 0.38 -23.71
C ASN A 331 -0.60 1.63 -22.98
N ILE A 332 -1.09 1.54 -21.74
CA ILE A 332 -1.53 2.73 -21.01
C ILE A 332 -0.42 3.77 -21.03
N SER A 333 0.83 3.35 -20.82
CA SER A 333 2.06 4.15 -20.96
C SER A 333 2.25 4.87 -22.31
N GLU A 334 1.75 4.31 -23.41
CA GLU A 334 1.80 4.92 -24.75
C GLU A 334 0.58 5.81 -25.02
N ILE A 335 -0.61 5.45 -24.51
CA ILE A 335 -1.80 6.33 -24.44
C ILE A 335 -1.44 7.63 -23.67
N LEU A 336 -0.41 7.58 -22.82
CA LEU A 336 0.08 8.64 -21.96
C LEU A 336 1.07 9.62 -22.62
N TYR A 337 1.73 9.27 -23.72
CA TYR A 337 2.55 10.22 -24.50
C TYR A 337 1.71 11.20 -25.32
N ASN A 338 0.46 10.83 -25.64
CA ASN A 338 -0.47 11.67 -26.41
C ASN A 338 -1.26 12.65 -25.54
N VAL A 339 -0.90 12.83 -24.26
CA VAL A 339 -1.37 13.97 -23.46
C VAL A 339 -0.46 15.14 -23.79
N GLN A 340 -0.86 15.98 -24.74
CA GLN A 340 -0.31 17.34 -24.81
C GLN A 340 -0.67 18.03 -23.49
N LEU A 341 0.33 18.33 -22.68
CA LEU A 341 0.20 19.25 -21.54
C LEU A 341 -0.06 20.67 -22.05
#